data_AF-A0A268RRV9-F1
#
_entry.id   AF-A0A268RRV9-F1
#
_cell.length_a   1.000
_cell.length_b   1.000
_cell.length_c   1.000
_cell.angle_alpha   90.00
_cell.angle_beta   90.00
_cell.angle_gamma   90.00
#
_symmetry.space_group_name_H-M   'P 1'
#
loop_
_entity.id
_entity.type
_entity.pdbx_description
1 polymer ?
#
loop_
_entity_poly.entity_id
_entity_poly.type
_entity_poly.pdbx_seq_one_letter_code
_entity_poly.pdbx_strand_id
1 'polypeptide(L)'
;MKKRKWKILIILSIVFVGALSLWYWNYQEKERVQLRDEERELRLYIRTADTLRMEIDYRNYEKTRTVKDIVLTPTIETERTIERWEAVSQAFPSIKFPQEEVEEGDWVQVCQRLLGSEGEMREVVVSLASELPEGETMGGVESLNIYVQNGVIQEGNFEEMLKEKGVIK
;
A
#
# COMPACT_ATOMS: atom_id res chain seq x y z
N MET A 1 64.77 -24.13 5.91
CA MET A 1 63.76 -23.38 6.70
C MET A 1 63.21 -22.11 6.03
N LYS A 2 64.01 -21.25 5.38
CA LYS A 2 63.54 -19.97 4.78
C LYS A 2 62.40 -20.13 3.75
N LYS A 3 62.49 -21.10 2.82
CA LYS A 3 61.47 -21.33 1.77
C LYS A 3 60.10 -21.74 2.31
N ARG A 4 60.04 -22.49 3.43
CA ARG A 4 58.79 -22.93 4.07
C ARG A 4 58.09 -21.78 4.79
N LYS A 5 58.84 -20.91 5.48
CA LYS A 5 58.30 -19.69 6.12
C LYS A 5 57.75 -18.70 5.08
N TRP A 6 58.40 -18.59 3.92
CA TRP A 6 57.94 -17.74 2.81
C TRP A 6 56.64 -18.24 2.15
N LYS A 7 56.50 -19.56 1.94
CA LYS A 7 55.25 -20.15 1.44
C LYS A 7 54.08 -19.93 2.41
N ILE A 8 54.32 -20.02 3.72
CA ILE A 8 53.29 -19.78 4.75
C ILE A 8 52.84 -18.31 4.72
N LEU A 9 53.76 -17.36 4.58
CA LEU A 9 53.45 -15.92 4.47
C LEU A 9 52.58 -15.60 3.25
N ILE A 10 52.87 -16.22 2.09
CA ILE A 10 52.06 -16.03 0.88
C ILE A 10 50.65 -16.56 1.08
N ILE A 11 50.49 -17.75 1.67
CA ILE A 11 49.17 -18.33 1.94
C ILE A 11 48.37 -17.44 2.91
N LEU A 12 49.00 -16.96 3.99
CA LEU A 12 48.37 -16.04 4.94
C LEU A 12 47.91 -14.73 4.28
N SER A 13 48.72 -14.17 3.37
CA SER A 13 48.35 -12.99 2.60
C SER A 13 47.12 -13.25 1.72
N ILE A 14 47.08 -14.37 1.00
CA ILE A 14 45.94 -14.74 0.13
C ILE A 14 44.66 -14.94 0.97
N VAL A 15 44.75 -15.62 2.10
CA VAL A 15 43.60 -15.82 2.99
C VAL A 15 43.11 -14.48 3.55
N PHE A 16 44.01 -13.59 3.93
CA PHE A 16 43.66 -12.27 4.46
C PHE A 16 42.96 -11.41 3.41
N VAL A 17 43.50 -11.36 2.18
CA VAL A 17 42.87 -10.64 1.06
C VAL A 17 41.52 -11.25 0.72
N GLY A 18 41.40 -12.58 0.69
CA GLY A 18 40.12 -13.26 0.46
C GLY A 18 39.07 -12.94 1.53
N ALA A 19 39.47 -12.94 2.81
CA ALA A 19 38.58 -12.59 3.91
C ALA A 19 38.11 -11.13 3.86
N LEU A 20 39.01 -10.19 3.54
CA LEU A 20 38.66 -8.78 3.38
C LEU A 20 37.70 -8.55 2.21
N SER A 21 37.93 -9.22 1.07
CA SER A 21 37.03 -9.13 -0.08
C SER A 21 35.63 -9.68 0.23
N LEU A 22 35.54 -10.81 0.94
CA LEU A 22 34.25 -11.37 1.37
C LEU A 22 33.54 -10.46 2.39
N TRP A 23 34.28 -9.88 3.32
CA TRP A 23 33.73 -8.92 4.29
C TRP A 23 33.20 -7.67 3.60
N TYR A 24 33.96 -7.10 2.66
CA TYR A 24 33.55 -5.94 1.87
C TYR A 24 32.33 -6.22 1.01
N TRP A 25 32.27 -7.40 0.36
CA TRP A 25 31.09 -7.83 -0.40
C TRP A 25 29.85 -7.95 0.50
N ASN A 26 29.98 -8.60 1.65
CA ASN A 26 28.86 -8.73 2.61
C ASN A 26 28.41 -7.39 3.18
N TYR A 27 29.33 -6.45 3.40
CA TYR A 27 29.01 -5.09 3.84
C TYR A 27 28.17 -4.36 2.77
N GLN A 28 28.63 -4.38 1.51
CA GLN A 28 27.93 -3.79 0.38
C GLN A 28 26.54 -4.39 0.17
N GLU A 29 26.39 -5.71 0.29
CA GLU A 29 25.07 -6.34 0.11
C GLU A 29 24.09 -5.94 1.24
N LYS A 30 24.57 -5.83 2.47
CA LYS A 30 23.74 -5.36 3.60
C LYS A 30 23.27 -3.92 3.39
N GLU A 31 24.16 -3.03 2.97
CA GLU A 31 23.84 -1.63 2.67
C GLU A 31 22.81 -1.52 1.54
N ARG A 32 22.95 -2.33 0.47
CA ARG A 32 21.97 -2.39 -0.62
C ARG A 32 20.61 -2.91 -0.17
N VAL A 33 20.56 -3.91 0.70
CA VAL A 33 19.29 -4.41 1.25
C VAL A 33 18.61 -3.32 2.07
N GLN A 34 19.34 -2.64 2.95
CA GLN A 34 18.79 -1.54 3.76
C GLN A 34 18.21 -0.42 2.90
N LEU A 35 18.96 0.04 1.90
CA LEU A 35 18.47 1.08 0.98
C LEU A 35 17.20 0.64 0.23
N ARG A 36 17.15 -0.61 -0.22
CA ARG A 36 15.94 -1.16 -0.89
C ARG A 36 14.73 -1.20 0.05
N ASP A 37 14.94 -1.56 1.30
CA ASP A 37 13.88 -1.62 2.31
C ASP A 37 13.36 -0.22 2.65
N GLU A 38 14.25 0.76 2.86
CA GLU A 38 13.89 2.17 3.07
C GLU A 38 13.14 2.75 1.87
N GLU A 39 13.61 2.52 0.64
CA GLU A 39 12.90 2.95 -0.56
C GLU A 39 11.51 2.32 -0.67
N ARG A 40 11.38 1.05 -0.27
CA ARG A 40 10.10 0.35 -0.29
C ARG A 40 9.13 0.95 0.73
N GLU A 41 9.62 1.24 1.93
CA GLU A 41 8.83 1.89 2.97
C GLU A 41 8.40 3.29 2.52
N LEU A 42 9.31 4.09 1.97
CA LEU A 42 9.00 5.42 1.45
C LEU A 42 7.92 5.39 0.35
N ARG A 43 8.02 4.42 -0.57
CA ARG A 43 6.99 4.21 -1.61
C ARG A 43 5.62 3.89 -1.02
N LEU A 44 5.56 3.18 0.11
CA LEU A 44 4.28 2.91 0.78
C LEU A 44 3.65 4.20 1.29
N TYR A 45 4.40 5.04 2.00
CA TYR A 45 3.89 6.33 2.50
C TYR A 45 3.41 7.24 1.37
N ILE A 46 4.19 7.36 0.29
CA ILE A 46 3.81 8.15 -0.89
C ILE A 46 2.53 7.58 -1.52
N ARG A 47 2.46 6.26 -1.71
CA ARG A 47 1.28 5.61 -2.29
C ARG A 47 0.05 5.80 -1.39
N THR A 48 0.20 5.67 -0.08
CA THR A 48 -0.87 5.91 0.89
C THR A 48 -1.38 7.34 0.78
N ALA A 49 -0.48 8.32 0.74
CA ALA A 49 -0.85 9.72 0.59
C ALA A 49 -1.62 9.98 -0.71
N ASP A 50 -1.16 9.42 -1.83
CA ASP A 50 -1.84 9.56 -3.12
C ASP A 50 -3.20 8.86 -3.15
N THR A 51 -3.27 7.62 -2.66
CA THR A 51 -4.47 6.78 -2.69
C THR A 51 -5.57 7.34 -1.78
N LEU A 52 -5.21 7.77 -0.57
CA LEU A 52 -6.15 8.30 0.42
C LEU A 52 -6.27 9.84 0.37
N ARG A 53 -5.62 10.49 -0.61
CA ARG A 53 -5.60 11.95 -0.79
C ARG A 53 -5.15 12.71 0.47
N MET A 54 -4.12 12.20 1.13
CA MET A 54 -3.57 12.79 2.36
C MET A 54 -2.46 13.79 2.05
N GLU A 55 -2.23 14.71 2.99
CA GLU A 55 -1.02 15.53 2.99
C GLU A 55 0.17 14.74 3.55
N ILE A 56 1.35 14.96 2.98
CA ILE A 56 2.60 14.33 3.39
C ILE A 56 3.59 15.37 3.90
N ASP A 57 4.10 15.17 5.12
CA ASP A 57 5.09 16.05 5.75
C ASP A 57 6.43 15.33 5.92
N TYR A 58 7.45 15.86 5.23
CA TYR A 58 8.82 15.35 5.24
C TYR A 58 9.76 16.06 6.22
N ARG A 59 9.29 17.07 6.98
CA ARG A 59 10.17 17.94 7.79
C ARG A 59 11.04 17.18 8.80
N ASN A 60 10.52 16.10 9.37
CA ASN A 60 11.29 15.26 10.31
C ASN A 60 12.17 14.26 9.56
N TYR A 61 11.64 13.62 8.51
CA TYR A 61 12.42 12.74 7.62
C TYR A 61 13.67 13.41 7.03
N GLU A 62 13.59 14.68 6.62
CA GLU A 62 14.76 15.40 6.10
C GLU A 62 15.90 15.53 7.11
N LYS A 63 15.59 15.55 8.41
CA LYS A 63 16.55 15.67 9.52
C LYS A 63 17.11 14.31 9.93
N THR A 64 16.25 13.31 10.05
CA THR A 64 16.58 12.00 10.63
C THR A 64 16.91 10.94 9.59
N ARG A 65 16.52 11.16 8.33
CA ARG A 65 16.55 10.18 7.24
C ARG A 65 15.81 8.88 7.57
N THR A 66 14.86 8.93 8.50
CA THR A 66 14.08 7.78 8.93
C THR A 66 12.66 7.87 8.36
N VAL A 67 12.26 6.89 7.54
CA VAL A 67 10.96 6.90 6.83
C VAL A 67 9.78 7.00 7.79
N LYS A 68 9.87 6.38 8.96
CA LYS A 68 8.83 6.43 10.00
C LYS A 68 8.58 7.82 10.59
N ASP A 69 9.46 8.78 10.31
CA ASP A 69 9.27 10.17 10.72
C ASP A 69 8.47 10.98 9.69
N ILE A 70 8.05 10.37 8.57
CA ILE A 70 7.08 10.95 7.64
C ILE A 70 5.71 10.94 8.31
N VAL A 71 5.05 12.10 8.31
CA VAL A 71 3.71 12.24 8.87
C VAL A 71 2.70 12.32 7.73
N LEU A 72 1.66 11.49 7.81
CA LEU A 72 0.50 11.52 6.92
C LEU A 72 -0.66 12.19 7.64
N THR A 73 -1.22 13.24 7.04
CA THR A 73 -2.32 14.00 7.63
C THR A 73 -3.58 13.83 6.78
N PRO A 74 -4.68 13.30 7.35
CA PRO A 74 -5.95 13.18 6.65
C PRO A 74 -6.43 14.53 6.12
N THR A 75 -7.02 14.53 4.93
CA THR A 75 -7.73 15.69 4.38
C THR A 75 -9.24 15.43 4.37
N ILE A 76 -10.00 16.45 3.97
CA ILE A 76 -11.44 16.30 3.70
C ILE A 76 -11.70 15.19 2.68
N GLU A 77 -10.83 14.99 1.69
CA GLU A 77 -11.00 13.91 0.72
C GLU A 77 -10.70 12.53 1.33
N THR A 78 -9.76 12.46 2.28
CA THR A 78 -9.56 11.25 3.09
C THR A 78 -10.82 10.91 3.87
N GLU A 79 -11.38 11.87 4.62
CA GLU A 79 -12.61 11.67 5.40
C GLU A 79 -13.76 11.16 4.53
N ARG A 80 -14.00 11.80 3.38
CA ARG A 80 -15.03 11.37 2.42
C ARG A 80 -14.80 9.96 1.87
N THR A 81 -13.54 9.57 1.67
CA THR A 81 -13.18 8.22 1.22
C THR A 81 -13.52 7.19 2.29
N ILE A 82 -13.19 7.50 3.54
CA ILE A 82 -13.51 6.68 4.72
C ILE A 82 -15.02 6.55 4.91
N GLU A 83 -15.78 7.65 4.85
CA GLU A 83 -17.24 7.66 4.96
C GLU A 83 -17.91 6.80 3.87
N ARG A 84 -17.47 6.93 2.61
CA ARG A 84 -18.00 6.10 1.51
C ARG A 84 -17.67 4.63 1.70
N TRP A 85 -16.45 4.33 2.13
CA TRP A 85 -16.06 2.94 2.37
C TRP A 85 -16.85 2.32 3.52
N GLU A 86 -17.05 3.06 4.61
CA GLU A 86 -17.88 2.63 5.73
C GLU A 86 -19.31 2.35 5.26
N ALA A 87 -19.94 3.27 4.55
CA ALA A 87 -21.30 3.09 4.02
C ALA A 87 -21.40 1.86 3.08
N VAL A 88 -20.42 1.68 2.20
CA VAL A 88 -20.34 0.51 1.32
C VAL A 88 -20.18 -0.79 2.13
N SER A 89 -19.36 -0.80 3.17
CA SER A 89 -19.16 -1.99 4.02
C SER A 89 -20.42 -2.38 4.81
N GLN A 90 -21.23 -1.39 5.20
CA GLN A 90 -22.50 -1.62 5.88
C GLN A 90 -23.54 -2.21 4.92
N ALA A 91 -23.60 -1.72 3.69
CA ALA A 91 -24.49 -2.23 2.65
C ALA A 91 -24.07 -3.62 2.13
N PHE A 92 -22.77 -3.88 2.07
CA PHE A 92 -22.19 -5.10 1.51
C PHE A 92 -21.20 -5.75 2.51
N PRO A 93 -21.68 -6.64 3.39
CA PRO A 93 -20.86 -7.21 4.48
C PRO A 93 -19.64 -8.03 4.04
N SER A 94 -19.51 -8.38 2.76
CA SER A 94 -18.30 -8.98 2.19
C SER A 94 -17.13 -7.99 2.16
N ILE A 95 -17.40 -6.71 1.99
CA ILE A 95 -16.40 -5.64 2.01
C ILE A 95 -16.18 -5.22 3.46
N LYS A 96 -14.97 -5.41 3.97
CA LYS A 96 -14.64 -5.09 5.38
C LYS A 96 -14.09 -3.69 5.50
N PHE A 97 -14.61 -2.94 6.46
CA PHE A 97 -14.09 -1.63 6.85
C PHE A 97 -13.09 -1.77 8.01
N PRO A 98 -11.89 -1.18 7.91
CA PRO A 98 -10.83 -1.29 8.91
C PRO A 98 -11.00 -0.27 10.04
N GLN A 99 -12.01 -0.46 10.89
CA GLN A 99 -12.35 0.48 11.97
C GLN A 99 -11.16 0.73 12.92
N GLU A 100 -10.49 -0.35 13.35
CA GLU A 100 -9.38 -0.30 14.30
C GLU A 100 -8.22 0.54 13.75
N GLU A 101 -7.81 0.27 12.50
CA GLU A 101 -6.70 0.98 11.88
C GLU A 101 -7.00 2.47 11.60
N VAL A 102 -8.27 2.81 11.35
CA VAL A 102 -8.72 4.21 11.22
C VAL A 102 -8.66 4.92 12.57
N GLU A 103 -9.11 4.29 13.65
CA GLU A 103 -9.06 4.86 15.01
C GLU A 103 -7.63 5.02 15.53
N GLU A 104 -6.74 4.08 15.21
CA GLU A 104 -5.32 4.14 15.56
C GLU A 104 -4.52 5.12 14.68
N GLY A 105 -5.07 5.54 13.55
CA GLY A 105 -4.39 6.39 12.57
C GLY A 105 -3.26 5.69 11.82
N ASP A 106 -3.30 4.36 11.70
CA ASP A 106 -2.36 3.60 10.87
C ASP A 106 -2.79 3.67 9.39
N TRP A 107 -2.55 4.84 8.79
CA TRP A 107 -2.99 5.14 7.42
C TRP A 107 -2.34 4.23 6.37
N VAL A 108 -1.13 3.72 6.63
CA VAL A 108 -0.49 2.77 5.74
C VAL A 108 -1.28 1.47 5.72
N GLN A 109 -1.68 0.96 6.88
CA GLN A 109 -2.50 -0.23 6.99
C GLN A 109 -3.90 0.01 6.41
N VAL A 110 -4.54 1.16 6.68
CA VAL A 110 -5.83 1.55 6.07
C VAL A 110 -5.76 1.49 4.53
N CYS A 111 -4.72 2.07 3.94
CA CYS A 111 -4.53 2.03 2.48
C CYS A 111 -4.35 0.60 1.96
N GLN A 112 -3.58 -0.24 2.66
CA GLN A 112 -3.40 -1.64 2.27
C GLN A 112 -4.72 -2.42 2.31
N ARG A 113 -5.56 -2.17 3.32
CA ARG A 113 -6.89 -2.76 3.44
C ARG A 113 -7.80 -2.33 2.30
N LEU A 114 -7.76 -1.05 1.91
CA LEU A 114 -8.57 -0.53 0.81
C LEU A 114 -8.18 -1.21 -0.52
N LEU A 115 -6.88 -1.23 -0.81
CA LEU A 115 -6.35 -1.89 -2.01
C LEU A 115 -6.60 -3.41 -2.00
N GLY A 116 -6.59 -4.03 -0.82
CA GLY A 116 -6.95 -5.44 -0.67
C GLY A 116 -8.42 -5.71 -0.97
N SER A 117 -9.30 -4.73 -0.73
CA SER A 117 -10.75 -4.86 -0.87
C SER A 117 -11.28 -4.73 -2.32
N GLU A 118 -10.42 -4.40 -3.27
CA GLU A 118 -10.80 -4.24 -4.69
C GLU A 118 -11.41 -5.52 -5.27
N GLY A 119 -10.92 -6.68 -4.82
CA GLY A 119 -11.45 -7.99 -5.20
C GLY A 119 -12.90 -8.17 -4.79
N GLU A 120 -13.21 -7.95 -3.51
CA GLU A 120 -14.56 -8.06 -2.97
C GLU A 120 -15.50 -7.02 -3.58
N MET A 121 -15.03 -5.78 -3.80
CA MET A 121 -15.82 -4.73 -4.45
C MET A 121 -16.24 -5.14 -5.87
N ARG A 122 -15.30 -5.68 -6.63
CA ARG A 122 -15.56 -6.19 -7.99
C ARG A 122 -16.54 -7.35 -7.98
N GLU A 123 -16.41 -8.29 -7.03
CA GLU A 123 -17.32 -9.42 -6.91
C GLU A 123 -18.76 -8.99 -6.58
N VAL A 124 -18.93 -7.98 -5.72
CA VAL A 124 -20.25 -7.39 -5.44
C VAL A 124 -20.88 -6.84 -6.72
N VAL A 125 -20.14 -6.03 -7.50
CA VAL A 125 -20.66 -5.47 -8.75
C VAL A 125 -21.02 -6.56 -9.76
N VAL A 126 -20.17 -7.58 -9.90
CA VAL A 126 -20.42 -8.70 -10.82
C VAL A 126 -21.65 -9.51 -10.41
N SER A 127 -21.83 -9.77 -9.11
CA SER A 127 -23.02 -10.48 -8.60
C SER A 127 -24.29 -9.72 -8.92
N LEU A 128 -24.32 -8.41 -8.64
CA LEU A 128 -25.51 -7.58 -8.88
C LEU A 128 -25.79 -7.40 -10.38
N ALA A 129 -24.74 -7.26 -11.20
CA ALA A 129 -24.89 -7.20 -12.66
C ALA A 129 -25.53 -8.47 -13.24
N SER A 130 -25.32 -9.63 -12.62
CA SER A 130 -25.91 -10.90 -13.06
C SER A 130 -27.42 -11.02 -12.79
N GLU A 131 -27.96 -10.15 -11.92
CA GLU A 131 -29.37 -10.09 -11.57
C GLU A 131 -30.16 -9.11 -12.46
N LEU A 132 -29.47 -8.33 -13.30
CA LEU A 132 -30.11 -7.35 -14.19
C LEU A 132 -30.81 -8.01 -15.39
N PRO A 133 -31.89 -7.39 -15.91
CA PRO A 133 -32.50 -7.79 -17.18
C PRO A 133 -31.52 -7.76 -18.36
N GLU A 134 -31.79 -8.58 -19.37
CA GLU A 134 -30.98 -8.64 -20.57
C GLU A 134 -30.94 -7.29 -21.30
N GLY A 135 -29.74 -6.75 -21.53
CA GLY A 135 -29.51 -5.45 -22.16
C GLY A 135 -29.28 -4.28 -21.19
N GLU A 136 -29.47 -4.49 -19.89
CA GLU A 136 -29.12 -3.52 -18.86
C GLU A 136 -27.67 -3.69 -18.36
N THR A 137 -27.05 -2.60 -17.89
CA THR A 137 -25.67 -2.62 -17.40
C THR A 137 -25.55 -1.99 -16.02
N MET A 138 -24.72 -2.60 -15.17
CA MET A 138 -24.42 -2.16 -13.80
C MET A 138 -23.35 -1.06 -13.74
N GLY A 139 -22.96 -0.50 -14.89
CA GLY A 139 -21.70 0.23 -15.03
C GLY A 139 -20.49 -0.69 -15.17
N GLY A 140 -19.29 -0.13 -15.04
CA GLY A 140 -18.04 -0.90 -15.07
C GLY A 140 -17.87 -1.78 -13.83
N VAL A 141 -17.15 -2.89 -13.95
CA VAL A 141 -16.87 -3.79 -12.80
C VAL A 141 -16.09 -3.12 -11.67
N GLU A 142 -15.43 -2.00 -11.97
CA GLU A 142 -14.67 -1.16 -11.02
C GLU A 142 -15.51 -0.03 -10.40
N SER A 143 -16.82 0.06 -10.70
CA SER A 143 -17.65 1.20 -10.30
C SER A 143 -17.64 1.44 -8.78
N LEU A 144 -17.69 0.36 -7.99
CA LEU A 144 -17.70 0.47 -6.53
C LEU A 144 -16.36 0.95 -5.96
N ASN A 145 -15.24 0.45 -6.50
CA ASN A 145 -13.90 0.91 -6.12
C ASN A 145 -13.71 2.40 -6.48
N ILE A 146 -14.11 2.78 -7.71
CA ILE A 146 -14.04 4.16 -8.19
C ILE A 146 -14.92 5.10 -7.34
N TYR A 147 -16.11 4.65 -6.96
CA TYR A 147 -16.99 5.38 -6.06
C TYR A 147 -16.35 5.57 -4.68
N VAL A 148 -15.82 4.51 -4.06
CA VAL A 148 -15.18 4.63 -2.75
C VAL A 148 -14.01 5.60 -2.79
N GLN A 149 -13.10 5.44 -3.77
CA GLN A 149 -11.89 6.26 -3.86
C GLN A 149 -12.16 7.72 -4.26
N ASN A 150 -13.07 7.96 -5.20
CA ASN A 150 -13.19 9.28 -5.85
C ASN A 150 -14.58 9.91 -5.74
N GLY A 151 -15.58 9.20 -5.20
CA GLY A 151 -16.97 9.63 -5.15
C GLY A 151 -17.66 9.67 -6.52
N VAL A 152 -17.03 9.11 -7.55
CA VAL A 152 -17.57 9.12 -8.91
C VAL A 152 -18.60 7.99 -9.05
N ILE A 153 -19.81 8.36 -9.44
CA ILE A 153 -20.89 7.44 -9.77
C ILE A 153 -20.85 7.22 -11.28
N GLN A 154 -20.60 5.98 -11.72
CA GLN A 154 -20.57 5.62 -13.14
C GLN A 154 -21.99 5.50 -13.71
N GLU A 155 -22.10 5.66 -15.03
CA GLU A 155 -23.35 5.52 -15.79
C GLU A 155 -23.94 4.09 -15.70
N GLY A 156 -25.23 3.95 -16.01
CA GLY A 156 -25.99 2.70 -15.93
C GLY A 156 -26.80 2.60 -14.63
N ASN A 157 -27.08 1.37 -14.18
CA ASN A 157 -27.89 1.11 -12.99
C ASN A 157 -27.10 1.24 -11.66
N PHE A 158 -25.85 1.71 -11.71
CA PHE A 158 -24.98 1.78 -10.54
C PHE A 158 -25.49 2.80 -9.49
N GLU A 159 -25.97 3.96 -9.93
CA GLU A 159 -26.54 4.97 -9.03
C GLU A 159 -27.79 4.43 -8.31
N GLU A 160 -28.67 3.78 -9.07
CA GLU A 160 -29.90 3.17 -8.53
C GLU A 160 -29.57 2.09 -7.51
N MET A 161 -28.60 1.22 -7.81
CA MET A 161 -28.11 0.23 -6.84
C MET A 161 -27.60 0.89 -5.55
N LEU A 162 -26.80 1.95 -5.63
CA LEU A 162 -26.30 2.64 -4.43
C LEU A 162 -27.47 3.19 -3.60
N LYS A 163 -28.54 3.71 -4.24
CA LYS A 163 -29.75 4.19 -3.57
C LYS A 163 -30.55 3.04 -2.93
N GLU A 164 -30.80 1.97 -3.67
CA GLU A 164 -31.55 0.80 -3.19
C GLU A 164 -30.89 0.15 -1.97
N LYS A 165 -29.55 0.11 -1.96
CA LYS A 165 -28.76 -0.44 -0.85
C LYS A 165 -28.52 0.58 0.26
N GLY A 166 -29.04 1.80 0.15
CA GLY A 166 -28.94 2.86 1.16
C GLY A 166 -27.53 3.44 1.33
N VAL A 167 -26.64 3.23 0.36
CA VAL A 167 -25.28 3.81 0.34
C VAL A 167 -25.33 5.31 0.07
N ILE A 168 -26.25 5.74 -0.80
CA ILE A 168 -26.53 7.15 -1.10
C ILE A 168 -28.04 7.43 -0.98
N LYS A 169 -28.40 8.71 -0.89
CA LYS A 169 -29.78 9.19 -0.81
C LYS A 169 -30.31 9.63 -2.17
#